data_AF-A0A5C5YNS7-F1
#
_entry.id   AF-A0A5C5YNS7-F1
#
_cell.length_a   1.000
_cell.length_b   1.000
_cell.length_c   1.000
_cell.angle_alpha   90.00
_cell.angle_beta   90.00
_cell.angle_gamma   90.00
#
_symmetry.space_group_name_H-M   'P 1'
#
loop_
_entity.id
_entity.type
_entity.pdbx_description
1 polymer ?
#
loop_
_entity_poly.entity_id
_entity_poly.type
_entity_poly.pdbx_seq_one_letter_code
_entity_poly.pdbx_strand_id
1 'polypeptide(L)'
;MGADTRTRRFSDRTIRQVRLDCTRAMTRARFCPDQSEIVQLRCIDERPESEHAYGNQLWYFEGIGINSDLHRHSVFGVVEYSVQFGLHELVDDGVFDSESQRERFRHLYEREVHPTSWRQPAHRWLALGLISVTAAWMAYLLIYLWSA
;
A
#
# COMPACT_ATOMS: atom_id res chain seq x y z
N MET A 1 -21.28 -7.94 -9.01
CA MET A 1 -20.59 -7.45 -10.22
C MET A 1 -19.28 -8.19 -10.30
N GLY A 2 -19.16 -9.12 -11.25
CA GLY A 2 -18.05 -10.06 -11.33
C GLY A 2 -16.75 -9.35 -11.68
N ALA A 3 -15.68 -9.70 -10.97
CA ALA A 3 -14.34 -9.29 -11.30
C ALA A 3 -13.98 -9.88 -12.67
N ASP A 4 -13.96 -9.03 -13.70
CA ASP A 4 -13.32 -9.34 -14.97
C ASP A 4 -11.82 -9.50 -14.70
N THR A 5 -11.39 -10.71 -14.36
CA THR A 5 -9.98 -11.12 -14.40
C THR A 5 -9.55 -11.20 -15.86
N ARG A 6 -9.45 -10.04 -16.51
CA ARG A 6 -8.79 -9.90 -17.79
C ARG A 6 -7.33 -10.22 -17.50
N THR A 7 -6.85 -11.38 -17.96
CA THR A 7 -5.44 -11.79 -17.92
C THR A 7 -4.65 -10.84 -18.81
N ARG A 8 -4.43 -9.62 -18.31
CA ARG A 8 -3.56 -8.64 -18.93
C ARG A 8 -2.16 -9.23 -18.89
N ARG A 9 -1.53 -9.34 -20.05
CA ARG A 9 -0.15 -9.83 -20.15
C ARG A 9 0.76 -8.72 -19.64
N PHE A 10 1.17 -8.83 -18.38
CA PHE A 10 2.25 -8.01 -17.83
C PHE A 10 3.57 -8.39 -18.50
N SER A 11 4.51 -7.45 -18.56
CA SER A 11 5.83 -7.75 -19.10
C SER A 11 6.54 -8.79 -18.24
N ASP A 12 7.40 -9.62 -18.84
CA ASP A 12 8.19 -10.61 -18.11
C ASP A 12 9.07 -9.95 -17.04
N ARG A 13 9.54 -8.72 -17.32
CA ARG A 13 10.30 -7.91 -16.36
C ARG A 13 9.47 -7.58 -15.11
N THR A 14 8.23 -7.14 -15.30
CA THR A 14 7.30 -6.83 -14.18
C THR A 14 7.02 -8.09 -13.38
N ILE A 15 6.66 -9.20 -14.03
CA ILE A 15 6.37 -10.46 -13.33
C ILE A 15 7.60 -10.95 -12.53
N ARG A 16 8.80 -10.83 -13.11
CA ARG A 16 10.04 -11.20 -12.44
C ARG A 16 10.32 -10.31 -11.23
N GLN A 17 10.12 -9.01 -11.35
CA GLN A 17 10.26 -8.06 -10.23
C GLN A 17 9.28 -8.42 -9.11
N VAL A 18 8.00 -8.59 -9.42
CA VAL A 18 6.98 -8.94 -8.44
C VAL A 18 7.34 -10.25 -7.73
N ARG A 19 7.79 -11.28 -8.46
CA ARG A 19 8.21 -12.55 -7.86
C ARG A 19 9.41 -12.39 -6.92
N LEU A 20 10.38 -11.54 -7.26
CA LEU A 20 11.51 -11.23 -6.37
C LEU A 20 11.04 -10.55 -5.09
N ASP A 21 10.14 -9.58 -5.20
CA ASP A 21 9.63 -8.84 -4.03
C ASP A 21 8.73 -9.72 -3.15
N CYS A 22 7.91 -10.60 -3.73
CA CYS A 22 7.21 -11.65 -2.97
C CYS A 22 8.18 -12.56 -2.21
N THR A 23 9.30 -12.95 -2.82
CA THR A 23 10.31 -13.81 -2.16
C THR A 23 10.98 -13.05 -1.00
N ARG A 24 11.23 -11.75 -1.16
CA ARG A 24 11.73 -10.88 -0.08
C ARG A 24 10.70 -10.73 1.05
N ALA A 25 9.42 -10.61 0.73
CA ALA A 25 8.33 -10.59 1.71
C ALA A 25 8.32 -11.89 2.54
N MET A 26 8.41 -13.04 1.88
CA MET A 26 8.50 -14.36 2.53
C MET A 26 9.70 -14.45 3.47
N THR A 27 10.85 -13.93 3.04
CA THR A 27 12.07 -13.89 3.86
C THR A 27 11.88 -13.03 5.11
N ARG A 28 11.24 -11.85 4.97
CA ARG A 28 10.90 -10.98 6.11
C ARG A 28 9.93 -11.64 7.09
N ALA A 29 9.02 -12.46 6.58
CA ALA A 29 8.12 -13.29 7.37
C ALA A 29 8.79 -14.54 7.99
N ARG A 30 10.13 -14.65 7.91
CA ARG A 30 10.95 -15.74 8.48
C ARG A 30 10.76 -17.12 7.83
N PHE A 31 10.23 -17.16 6.61
CA PHE A 31 10.26 -18.38 5.82
C PHE A 31 11.61 -18.55 5.13
N CYS A 32 12.05 -19.79 4.96
CA CYS A 32 13.29 -20.14 4.29
C CYS A 32 13.16 -19.91 2.77
N PRO A 33 13.86 -18.91 2.18
CA PRO A 33 13.66 -18.49 0.79
C PRO A 33 13.98 -19.61 -0.22
N ASP A 34 15.00 -20.41 0.05
CA ASP A 34 15.47 -21.46 -0.88
C ASP A 34 14.51 -22.64 -1.00
N GLN A 35 13.67 -22.86 0.01
CA GLN A 35 12.72 -23.98 0.04
C GLN A 35 11.26 -23.53 -0.08
N SER A 36 11.01 -22.23 0.08
CA SER A 36 9.70 -21.63 -0.15
C SER A 36 9.46 -21.38 -1.63
N GLU A 37 8.23 -21.62 -2.07
CA GLU A 37 7.86 -21.48 -3.48
C GLU A 37 6.63 -20.60 -3.64
N ILE A 38 6.68 -19.68 -4.60
CA ILE A 38 5.50 -18.92 -5.05
C ILE A 38 4.83 -19.71 -6.17
N VAL A 39 3.66 -20.26 -5.84
CA VAL A 39 2.87 -21.12 -6.72
C VAL A 39 1.98 -20.29 -7.64
N GLN A 40 1.35 -19.25 -7.08
CA GLN A 40 0.41 -18.41 -7.83
C GLN A 40 0.69 -16.94 -7.60
N LEU A 41 0.53 -16.16 -8.67
CA LEU A 41 0.63 -14.70 -8.66
C LEU A 41 -0.54 -14.13 -9.46
N ARG A 42 -1.26 -13.17 -8.88
CA ARG A 42 -2.46 -12.56 -9.47
C ARG A 42 -2.45 -11.05 -9.24
N CYS A 43 -2.59 -10.27 -10.31
CA CYS A 43 -2.87 -8.84 -10.16
C CYS A 43 -4.37 -8.67 -9.88
N ILE A 44 -4.70 -8.02 -8.77
CA ILE A 44 -6.07 -7.87 -8.26
C ILE A 44 -6.63 -6.49 -8.53
N ASP A 45 -5.79 -5.46 -8.40
CA ASP A 45 -6.14 -4.09 -8.74
C ASP A 45 -5.02 -3.49 -9.58
N GLU A 46 -5.41 -2.76 -10.62
CA GLU A 46 -4.50 -2.02 -11.47
C GLU A 46 -5.16 -0.71 -11.83
N ARG A 47 -4.65 0.36 -11.23
CA ARG A 47 -5.05 1.73 -11.53
C ARG A 47 -3.94 2.39 -12.32
N PRO A 48 -4.19 2.79 -13.58
CA PRO A 48 -3.18 3.45 -14.39
C PRO A 48 -2.84 4.82 -13.79
N GLU A 49 -1.62 5.28 -14.04
CA GLU A 49 -1.25 6.65 -13.73
C GLU A 49 -2.06 7.65 -14.56
N SER A 50 -2.29 8.82 -13.99
CA SER A 50 -2.94 9.95 -14.66
C SER A 50 -2.12 11.21 -14.43
N GLU A 51 -2.43 12.28 -15.15
CA GLU A 51 -1.74 13.57 -14.97
C GLU A 51 -1.82 14.14 -13.54
N HIS A 52 -2.78 13.66 -12.73
CA HIS A 52 -3.06 14.21 -11.40
C HIS A 52 -2.94 13.18 -10.29
N ALA A 53 -2.60 11.93 -10.60
CA ALA A 53 -2.49 10.86 -9.62
C ALA A 53 -1.54 9.76 -10.08
N TYR A 54 -0.78 9.24 -9.13
CA TYR A 54 0.00 8.01 -9.26
C TYR A 54 -0.88 6.83 -9.64
N GLY A 55 -0.33 5.93 -10.45
CA GLY A 55 -0.92 4.62 -10.65
C GLY A 55 -0.73 3.75 -9.40
N ASN A 56 -1.51 2.69 -9.29
CA ASN A 56 -1.38 1.72 -8.20
C ASN A 56 -1.57 0.31 -8.75
N GLN A 57 -0.79 -0.65 -8.27
CA GLN A 57 -0.97 -2.06 -8.56
C GLN A 57 -0.96 -2.89 -7.29
N LEU A 58 -1.99 -3.71 -7.11
CA LEU A 58 -2.10 -4.65 -6.00
C LEU A 58 -1.98 -6.08 -6.51
N TRP A 59 -0.98 -6.80 -6.00
CA TRP A 59 -0.68 -8.17 -6.39
C TRP A 59 -0.90 -9.11 -5.22
N TYR A 60 -1.64 -10.18 -5.45
CA TYR A 60 -1.75 -11.30 -4.52
C TYR A 60 -0.83 -12.42 -4.97
N PHE A 61 -0.14 -13.01 -4.00
CA PHE A 61 0.60 -14.22 -4.23
C PHE A 61 0.19 -15.31 -3.25
N GLU A 62 0.35 -16.55 -3.70
CA GLU A 62 0.12 -17.75 -2.90
C GLU A 62 1.32 -18.65 -3.09
N GLY A 63 1.74 -19.26 -1.99
CA GLY A 63 2.94 -20.06 -1.96
C GLY A 63 2.95 -21.07 -0.84
N ILE A 64 4.03 -21.84 -0.83
CA ILE A 64 4.35 -22.77 0.24
C ILE A 64 5.56 -22.18 0.96
N GLY A 65 5.38 -21.76 2.21
CA GLY A 65 6.45 -21.33 3.09
C GLY A 65 6.96 -22.50 3.92
N ILE A 66 8.29 -22.58 4.10
CA ILE A 66 8.89 -23.52 5.05
C ILE A 66 9.46 -22.71 6.20
N ASN A 67 9.01 -22.99 7.42
CA ASN A 67 9.50 -22.33 8.62
C ASN A 67 10.78 -23.02 9.14
N SER A 68 11.44 -22.42 10.13
CA SER A 68 12.61 -22.96 10.82
C SER A 68 12.44 -24.39 11.36
N ASP A 69 11.23 -24.77 11.75
CA ASP A 69 10.88 -26.13 12.19
C ASP A 69 10.64 -27.12 11.03
N LEU A 70 11.02 -26.77 9.81
CA LEU A 70 10.83 -27.56 8.57
C LEU A 70 9.38 -27.92 8.24
N HIS A 71 8.41 -27.24 8.87
CA HIS A 71 7.01 -27.41 8.57
C HIS A 71 6.60 -26.59 7.34
N ARG A 72 5.84 -27.23 6.44
CA ARG A 72 5.25 -26.60 5.26
C ARG A 72 3.93 -25.94 5.63
N HIS A 73 3.83 -24.65 5.32
CA HIS A 73 2.62 -23.86 5.49
C HIS A 73 2.17 -23.30 4.15
N SER A 74 0.86 -23.31 3.91
CA SER A 74 0.29 -22.49 2.84
C SER A 74 0.37 -21.04 3.27
N VAL A 75 0.89 -20.20 2.39
CA VAL A 75 1.13 -18.80 2.67
C VAL A 75 0.43 -17.94 1.63
N PHE A 76 -0.21 -16.89 2.11
CA PHE A 76 -0.95 -15.93 1.31
C PHE A 76 -0.31 -14.58 1.50
N GLY A 77 0.02 -13.87 0.43
CA GLY A 77 0.64 -12.57 0.56
C GLY A 77 0.10 -11.55 -0.42
N VAL A 78 0.47 -10.31 -0.14
CA VAL A 78 0.11 -9.13 -0.91
C VAL A 78 1.36 -8.29 -1.16
N VAL A 79 1.43 -7.67 -2.32
CA VAL A 79 2.47 -6.71 -2.68
C VAL A 79 1.80 -5.54 -3.37
N GLU A 80 2.03 -4.32 -2.87
CA GLU A 80 1.51 -3.08 -3.41
C GLU A 80 2.61 -2.27 -4.08
N TYR A 81 2.30 -1.76 -5.27
CA TYR A 81 3.15 -0.81 -5.98
C TYR A 81 2.44 0.51 -6.21
N SER A 82 3.18 1.60 -5.98
CA SER A 82 2.90 2.89 -6.61
C SER A 82 3.58 2.91 -7.97
N VAL A 83 2.86 3.38 -8.99
CA VAL A 83 3.38 3.47 -10.36
C VAL A 83 3.47 4.92 -10.80
N GLN A 84 4.67 5.37 -11.15
CA GLN A 84 4.89 6.69 -11.73
C GLN A 84 5.90 6.62 -12.88
N PHE A 85 5.58 7.24 -14.01
CA PHE A 85 6.42 7.26 -15.22
C PHE A 85 6.84 5.85 -15.66
N GLY A 86 5.94 4.87 -15.49
CA GLY A 86 6.21 3.45 -15.75
C GLY A 86 7.16 2.76 -14.77
N LEU A 87 7.55 3.40 -13.66
CA LEU A 87 8.36 2.81 -12.60
C LEU A 87 7.46 2.23 -11.50
N HIS A 88 7.77 1.01 -11.06
CA HIS A 88 7.11 0.32 -9.96
C HIS A 88 7.89 0.52 -8.66
N GLU A 89 7.36 1.34 -7.77
CA GLU A 89 7.89 1.53 -6.41
C GLU A 89 7.11 0.66 -5.43
N LEU A 90 7.81 -0.19 -4.68
CA LEU A 90 7.20 -1.04 -3.66
C LEU A 90 6.75 -0.16 -2.48
N VAL A 91 5.45 -0.09 -2.24
CA VAL A 91 4.86 0.70 -1.16
C VAL A 91 4.75 -0.14 0.11
N ASP A 92 4.14 -1.30 -0.02
CA ASP A 92 3.92 -2.20 1.10
C ASP A 92 3.86 -3.67 0.64
N ASP A 93 4.12 -4.57 1.57
CA ASP A 93 4.03 -6.00 1.35
C ASP A 93 3.71 -6.74 2.65
N GLY A 94 2.85 -7.74 2.52
CA GLY A 94 2.33 -8.49 3.66
C GLY A 94 2.29 -9.99 3.37
N VAL A 95 2.50 -10.77 4.43
CA VAL A 95 2.44 -12.23 4.40
C VAL A 95 1.51 -12.67 5.52
N PHE A 96 0.59 -13.57 5.19
CA PHE A 96 -0.51 -14.01 6.03
C PHE A 96 -0.66 -15.53 5.98
N ASP A 97 -1.15 -16.10 7.08
CA ASP A 97 -1.37 -17.54 7.21
C ASP A 97 -2.68 -17.99 6.57
N SER A 98 -3.64 -17.07 6.37
CA SER A 98 -4.93 -17.37 5.76
C SER A 98 -5.36 -16.34 4.72
N GLU A 99 -6.12 -16.80 3.74
CA GLU A 99 -6.75 -15.94 2.74
C GLU A 99 -7.69 -14.90 3.37
N SER A 100 -8.40 -15.26 4.43
CA SER A 100 -9.31 -14.35 5.14
C SER A 100 -8.58 -13.19 5.84
N GLN A 101 -7.34 -13.40 6.28
CA GLN A 101 -6.50 -12.32 6.84
C GLN A 101 -6.04 -11.37 5.72
N ARG A 102 -5.64 -11.92 4.57
CA ARG A 102 -5.31 -11.15 3.36
C ARG A 102 -6.49 -10.31 2.87
N GLU A 103 -7.71 -10.85 2.89
CA GLU A 103 -8.92 -10.09 2.54
C GLU A 103 -9.25 -8.98 3.53
N ARG A 104 -8.92 -9.15 4.82
CA ARG A 104 -9.05 -8.06 5.81
C ARG A 104 -8.12 -6.89 5.50
N PHE A 105 -6.91 -7.17 4.99
CA PHE A 105 -5.99 -6.14 4.51
C PHE A 105 -6.61 -5.33 3.35
N ARG A 106 -7.31 -6.00 2.43
CA ARG A 106 -8.04 -5.33 1.32
C ARG A 106 -9.06 -4.32 1.81
N HIS A 107 -9.78 -4.61 2.89
CA HIS A 107 -10.79 -3.68 3.43
C HIS A 107 -10.16 -2.42 4.06
N LEU A 108 -8.94 -2.50 4.57
CA LEU A 108 -8.18 -1.33 5.01
C LEU A 108 -7.69 -0.52 3.80
N TYR A 109 -7.17 -1.21 2.80
CA TYR A 109 -6.73 -0.62 1.53
C TYR A 109 -7.83 0.19 0.82
N GLU A 110 -9.02 -0.40 0.63
CA GLU A 110 -10.16 0.30 -0.01
C GLU A 110 -10.61 1.54 0.78
N ARG A 111 -10.35 1.57 2.09
CA ARG A 111 -10.70 2.68 2.97
C ARG A 111 -9.71 3.85 2.88
N GLU A 112 -8.41 3.56 2.70
CA GLU A 112 -7.35 4.58 2.65
C GLU A 112 -7.14 5.19 1.26
N VAL A 113 -7.57 4.51 0.20
CA VAL A 113 -7.50 4.99 -1.19
C VAL A 113 -8.51 6.10 -1.52
N HIS A 114 -9.33 6.53 -0.56
CA HIS A 114 -10.16 7.71 -0.78
C HIS A 114 -9.23 8.94 -0.91
N PRO A 115 -9.33 9.71 -2.02
CA PRO A 115 -8.48 10.88 -2.22
C PRO A 115 -8.60 11.78 -1.01
N THR A 116 -7.51 12.48 -0.67
CA THR A 116 -7.39 13.50 0.38
C THR A 116 -8.48 14.56 0.20
N SER A 117 -9.69 14.21 0.64
CA SER A 117 -10.84 15.05 0.44
C SER A 117 -10.82 16.05 1.58
N TRP A 118 -10.86 17.33 1.23
CA TRP A 118 -11.03 18.45 2.17
C TRP A 118 -12.33 18.36 3.01
N ARG A 119 -13.13 17.29 2.80
CA ARG A 119 -14.31 16.95 3.58
C ARG A 119 -14.00 16.12 4.82
N GLN A 120 -12.78 15.62 5.01
CA GLN A 120 -12.46 14.92 6.26
C GLN A 120 -12.44 15.90 7.44
N PRO A 121 -13.15 15.58 8.55
CA PRO A 121 -13.30 16.49 9.68
C PRO A 121 -11.96 16.79 10.37
N ALA A 122 -11.01 15.85 10.34
CA ALA A 122 -9.67 16.03 10.93
C ALA A 122 -8.90 17.19 10.29
N HIS A 123 -8.96 17.33 8.95
CA HIS A 123 -8.31 18.45 8.26
C HIS A 123 -8.95 19.80 8.60
N ARG A 124 -10.26 19.83 8.88
CA ARG A 124 -10.95 21.05 9.32
C ARG A 124 -10.51 21.49 10.71
N TRP A 125 -10.31 20.55 11.62
CA TRP A 125 -9.78 20.84 12.96
C TRP A 125 -8.33 21.32 12.91
N LEU A 126 -7.50 20.73 12.06
CA LEU A 126 -6.13 21.21 11.83
C LEU A 126 -6.10 22.63 11.24
N ALA A 127 -6.95 22.92 10.25
CA ALA A 127 -7.06 24.25 9.67
C ALA A 127 -7.53 25.28 10.70
N LEU A 128 -8.53 24.95 11.52
CA LEU A 128 -8.99 25.80 12.63
C LEU A 128 -7.89 26.06 13.65
N GLY A 129 -7.12 25.04 14.03
CA GLY A 129 -5.97 25.19 14.93
C GLY A 129 -4.89 26.09 14.34
N LEU A 130 -4.58 25.94 13.06
CA LEU A 130 -3.61 26.80 12.38
C LEU A 130 -4.07 28.26 12.34
N ILE A 131 -5.35 28.50 12.02
CA ILE A 131 -5.96 29.84 11.98
C ILE A 131 -5.95 30.48 13.36
N SER A 132 -6.27 29.73 14.43
CA SER A 132 -6.31 30.29 15.78
C SER A 132 -4.92 30.71 16.27
N VAL A 133 -3.90 29.89 16.02
CA VAL A 133 -2.51 30.22 16.38
C VAL A 133 -2.01 31.43 15.59
N THR A 134 -2.28 31.49 14.29
CA THR A 134 -1.89 32.65 13.47
C THR A 134 -2.62 33.93 13.88
N ALA A 135 -3.91 33.85 14.21
CA ALA A 135 -4.68 35.00 14.70
C ALA A 135 -4.17 35.49 16.07
N ALA A 136 -3.90 34.58 17.01
CA ALA A 136 -3.33 34.92 18.30
C ALA A 136 -1.94 35.57 18.17
N TRP A 137 -1.11 35.04 17.26
CA TRP A 137 0.20 35.61 16.97
C TRP A 137 0.12 36.98 16.33
N MET A 138 -0.77 37.18 15.35
CA MET A 138 -1.01 38.51 14.76
C MET A 138 -1.53 39.51 15.79
N ALA A 139 -2.47 39.12 16.65
CA ALA A 139 -2.98 39.98 17.70
C ALA A 139 -1.88 40.39 18.69
N TYR A 140 -1.05 39.43 19.09
CA TYR A 140 0.11 39.70 19.94
C TYR A 140 1.08 40.70 19.29
N LEU A 141 1.43 40.49 18.02
CA LEU A 141 2.32 41.40 17.28
C LEU A 141 1.72 42.80 17.13
N LEU A 142 0.42 42.93 16.88
CA LEU A 142 -0.25 44.22 16.76
C LEU A 142 -0.25 44.99 18.09
N ILE A 143 -0.53 44.31 19.21
CA ILE A 143 -0.47 44.93 20.54
C ILE A 143 0.96 45.37 20.86
N TYR A 144 1.94 44.53 20.53
CA TYR A 144 3.35 44.86 20.72
C TYR A 144 3.78 46.07 19.88
N LEU A 145 3.36 46.14 18.62
CA LEU A 145 3.68 47.23 17.71
C LEU A 145 3.02 48.55 18.11
N TRP A 146 1.82 48.51 18.70
CA TRP A 146 1.11 49.69 19.20
C TRP A 146 1.60 50.19 20.57
N SER A 147 2.34 49.36 21.32
CA SER A 147 2.90 49.71 22.62
C SER A 147 4.40 50.08 22.57
N ALA A 148 5.01 49.95 21.40
CA ALA A 148 6.34 50.46 21.06
C ALA A 148 6.26 51.85 20.42
#